data_AF-A0A5D2EJM1-F1
#
_entry.id   AF-A0A5D2EJM1-F1
#
_cell.length_a   1.000
_cell.length_b   1.000
_cell.length_c   1.000
_cell.angle_alpha   90.00
_cell.angle_beta   90.00
_cell.angle_gamma   90.00
#
_symmetry.space_group_name_H-M   'P 1'
#
loop_
_entity.id
_entity.type
_entity.pdbx_description
1 polymer ?
#
loop_
_entity_poly.entity_id
_entity_poly.type
_entity_poly.pdbx_seq_one_letter_code
_entity_poly.pdbx_strand_id
1 'polypeptide(L)' 'MVIISSILERNINHGGTLWNTAVIIGNHGNIIDSLEYCSFLFKLGTSIEPIAFVDCNC' A
#
# COMPACT_ATOMS: atom_id res chain seq x y z
N MET A 1 16.40 7.74 -15.72
CA MET A 1 15.08 7.08 -15.82
C MET A 1 14.50 7.02 -14.42
N VAL A 2 13.28 7.50 -14.21
CA VAL A 2 12.56 7.39 -12.93
C VAL A 2 11.56 6.25 -13.07
N ILE A 3 11.44 5.40 -12.04
CA ILE A 3 10.53 4.24 -12.05
C ILE A 3 9.47 4.46 -10.97
N ILE A 4 8.21 4.28 -11.36
CA ILE A 4 7.07 4.28 -10.43
C ILE A 4 6.54 2.86 -10.39
N SER A 5 6.53 2.24 -9.21
CA SER A 5 6.09 0.85 -9.03
C SER A 5 4.97 0.79 -7.98
N SER A 6 3.82 0.25 -8.36
CA SER A 6 2.73 -0.06 -7.43
C SER A 6 2.90 -1.49 -6.93
N ILE A 7 2.99 -1.64 -5.61
CA ILE A 7 3.25 -2.91 -4.92
C ILE A 7 2.15 -3.11 -3.88
N LEU A 8 1.64 -4.34 -3.78
CA LEU A 8 0.75 -4.72 -2.69
C LEU A 8 1.61 -5.15 -1.48
N GLU A 9 1.73 -4.25 -0.52
CA GLU A 9 2.46 -4.47 0.72
C GLU A 9 1.54 -5.03 1.80
N ARG A 10 2.04 -5.97 2.60
CA ARG A 10 1.33 -6.47 3.77
C ARG A 10 2.00 -5.89 5.01
N ASN A 11 1.29 -5.01 5.70
CA ASN A 11 1.80 -4.44 6.94
C ASN A 11 1.42 -5.33 8.13
N ILE A 12 2.41 -6.05 8.68
CA ILE A 12 2.22 -6.94 9.84
C ILE A 12 2.00 -6.18 11.15
N ASN A 13 2.45 -4.93 11.25
CA ASN A 13 2.36 -4.13 12.47
C ASN A 13 0.94 -3.58 12.69
N HIS A 14 0.16 -3.41 11.62
CA HIS A 14 -1.21 -2.89 11.65
C HIS A 14 -2.27 -3.99 11.46
N GLY A 15 -2.09 -5.15 12.12
CA GLY A 15 -3.09 -6.22 12.13
C GLY A 15 -3.19 -7.01 10.82
N GLY A 16 -2.16 -6.96 9.97
CA GLY A 16 -2.12 -7.70 8.71
C GLY A 16 -2.93 -7.07 7.57
N THR A 17 -3.13 -5.75 7.62
CA THR A 17 -3.76 -5.00 6.52
C THR A 17 -2.92 -5.04 5.25
N LEU A 18 -3.59 -5.04 4.09
CA LEU A 18 -2.95 -4.93 2.79
C LEU A 18 -2.98 -3.47 2.31
N TRP A 19 -1.81 -2.98 1.94
CA TRP A 19 -1.52 -1.60 1.60
C TRP A 19 -1.13 -1.60 0.13
N ASN A 20 -1.71 -0.73 -0.67
CA ASN A 20 -1.25 -0.52 -2.03
C ASN A 20 -0.24 0.63 -1.97
N THR A 21 1.04 0.28 -2.01
CA THR A 21 2.15 1.22 -1.86
C THR A 21 2.69 1.56 -3.25
N ALA A 22 2.72 2.85 -3.59
CA ALA A 22 3.42 3.34 -4.76
C ALA A 22 4.80 3.85 -4.36
N VAL A 23 5.85 3.17 -4.84
CA VAL A 23 7.25 3.58 -4.57
C VAL A 23 7.81 4.31 -5.78
N ILE A 24 8.40 5.47 -5.54
CA ILE A 24 9.06 6.28 -6.56
C ILE A 24 10.57 6.08 -6.43
N ILE A 25 11.17 5.46 -7.44
CA ILE A 25 12.61 5.17 -7.49
C ILE A 25 13.28 6.16 -8.44
N GLY A 26 14.21 6.93 -7.89
CA GLY A 26 15.02 7.90 -8.62
C GLY A 26 16.01 7.26 -9.58
N ASN A 27 16.50 8.07 -10.51
CA ASN A 27 17.41 7.62 -11.56
C ASN A 27 18.79 7.15 -11.08
N HIS A 28 19.13 7.40 -9.82
CA HIS A 28 20.34 6.89 -9.16
C HIS A 28 20.08 5.60 -8.36
N GLY A 29 18.86 5.05 -8.43
CA GLY A 29 18.47 3.86 -7.65
C GLY A 29 18.09 4.17 -6.19
N ASN A 30 17.94 5.43 -5.82
CA ASN A 30 17.47 5.85 -4.51
C ASN A 30 15.93 5.91 -4.47
N ILE A 31 15.32 5.57 -3.33
CA ILE A 31 13.89 5.83 -3.11
C ILE A 31 13.73 7.35 -2.93
N ILE A 32 12.92 7.98 -3.79
CA ILE A 32 12.60 9.41 -3.71
C ILE A 32 11.45 9.61 -2.71
N ASP A 33 10.42 8.78 -2.82
CA ASP A 33 9.22 8.88 -1.99
C ASP A 33 8.42 7.57 -2.03
N SER A 34 7.49 7.42 -1.08
CA SER A 34 6.53 6.32 -1.00
C SER A 34 5.16 6.85 -0.60
N LEU A 35 4.15 6.56 -1.41
CA LEU A 35 2.76 6.90 -1.12
C LEU A 35 2.01 5.63 -0.76
N GLU A 36 1.39 5.62 0.42
CA GLU A 36 0.77 4.44 1.01
C GLU A 36 -0.74 4.62 1.15
N TYR A 37 -1.50 3.78 0.47
CA TYR A 37 -2.94 3.69 0.65
C TYR A 37 -3.29 2.38 1.36
N CYS A 38 -3.93 2.46 2.51
CA CYS A 38 -4.52 1.28 3.14
C CYS A 38 -5.79 0.87 2.42
N SER A 39 -5.90 -0.41 2.11
CA SER A 39 -7.20 -1.03 1.86
C SER A 39 -7.70 -1.65 3.17
N PHE A 40 -8.81 -1.12 3.70
CA PHE A 40 -9.51 -1.79 4.81
C PHE A 40 -10.30 -2.97 4.24
N LEU A 41 -9.78 -4.17 4.49
CA LEU A 41 -10.43 -5.42 4.16
C LEU A 41 -11.37 -5.79 5.32
N PHE A 42 -12.67 -5.56 5.16
CA PHE A 42 -13.65 -6.03 6.14
C PHE A 42 -14.05 -7.45 5.77
N LYS A 43 -13.97 -8.37 6.74
CA LYS A 43 -14.33 -9.77 6.52
C LYS A 43 -15.83 -9.95 6.72
N LEU A 44 -16.61 -9.95 5.63
CA LEU A 44 -17.99 -10.42 5.64
C LEU A 44 -18.00 -11.93 5.37
N GLY A 45 -17.99 -12.74 6.43
CA GLY A 45 -18.00 -14.20 6.31
C GLY A 45 -16.70 -14.77 5.74
N THR A 46 -16.78 -15.52 4.63
CA THR A 46 -15.61 -16.13 3.96
C THR A 46 -15.03 -15.28 2.82
N SER A 47 -15.67 -14.16 2.45
CA SER A 47 -15.17 -13.28 1.39
C SER A 47 -14.41 -12.09 1.97
N ILE A 48 -13.31 -11.73 1.31
CA ILE A 48 -12.49 -10.56 1.62
C ILE A 48 -12.78 -9.53 0.53
N GLU A 49 -13.52 -8.49 0.89
CA GLU A 49 -13.88 -7.40 -0.02
C GLU A 49 -13.20 -6.10 0.46
N PRO A 50 -12.54 -5.33 -0.43
CA PRO A 50 -12.00 -4.02 -0.08
C PRO A 50 -13.13 -2.98 0.01
N ILE A 51 -13.33 -2.37 1.18
CA ILE A 51 -14.50 -1.51 1.43
C ILE A 51 -14.14 -0.02 1.44
N ALA A 52 -12.87 0.33 1.70
CA ALA A 52 -12.40 1.70 1.67
C ALA A 52 -10.89 1.76 1.36
N PHE A 53 -10.50 2.78 0.59
CA PHE A 53 -9.13 3.23 0.45
C PHE A 53 -8.94 4.47 1.34
N VAL A 54 -8.09 4.34 2.35
CA VAL A 54 -7.70 5.44 3.25
C VAL A 54 -6.24 5.75 3.01
N ASP A 55 -5.90 7.03 2.87
CA ASP A 55 -4.51 7.48 2.92
C ASP A 55 -3.97 7.14 4.32
N CYS A 56 -2.98 6.25 4.38
CA CYS A 56 -2.47 5.72 5.64
C CYS A 56 -1.36 6.59 6.24
N ASN A 57 -1.10 7.77 5.67
CA ASN A 57 -0.22 8.80 6.25
C ASN A 57 -0.84 9.62 7.41
N CYS A 58 -2.01 9.25 7.93
CA CYS A 58 -2.62 9.86 9.12
C CYS A 58 -2.16 9.22 10.44
#